data_AF-A0A2N2L9T0-F1
#
_entry.id   AF-A0A2N2L9T0-F1
#
_cell.length_a   1.000
_cell.length_b   1.000
_cell.length_c   1.000
_cell.angle_alpha   90.00
_cell.angle_beta   90.00
_cell.angle_gamma   90.00
#
_symmetry.space_group_name_H-M   'P 1'
#
loop_
_entity.id
_entity.type
_entity.pdbx_description
1 polymer ?
#
loop_
_entity_poly.entity_id
_entity_poly.type
_entity_poly.pdbx_seq_one_letter_code
_entity_poly.pdbx_strand_id
1 'polypeptide(L)' 'NCTVVGRKSPNSLYSEAFATFEKDQVYNQKDATGFIRLNGLRLRIQNVLKNKP' A
#
# COMPACT_ATOMS: atom_id res chain seq x y z
N ASN A 1 -11.87 -16.04 26.93
CA ASN A 1 -11.48 -15.65 25.55
C ASN A 1 -11.93 -14.20 25.36
N CYS A 2 -11.10 -13.34 24.78
CA CYS A 2 -11.40 -11.94 24.54
C CYS A 2 -11.07 -11.58 23.08
N THR A 3 -11.98 -10.87 22.42
CA THR A 3 -11.82 -10.43 21.02
C THR A 3 -11.97 -8.92 20.96
N VAL A 4 -11.07 -8.27 20.22
CA VAL A 4 -11.13 -6.82 20.01
C VAL A 4 -12.20 -6.52 18.97
N VAL A 5 -13.16 -5.66 19.32
CA VAL A 5 -14.28 -5.24 18.44
C VAL A 5 -14.15 -3.82 17.91
N GLY A 6 -13.17 -3.04 18.40
CA GLY A 6 -12.99 -1.65 17.96
C GLY A 6 -11.84 -0.93 18.67
N ARG A 7 -11.42 0.21 18.09
CA ARG A 7 -10.35 1.09 18.60
C ARG A 7 -10.69 2.56 18.32
N LYS A 8 -10.32 3.45 19.24
CA LYS A 8 -10.33 4.91 19.06
C LYS A 8 -9.14 5.51 19.80
N SER A 9 -8.56 6.57 19.25
CA SER A 9 -7.48 7.32 19.87
C SER A 9 -7.55 8.79 19.43
N PRO A 10 -7.29 9.76 20.31
CA PRO A 10 -7.11 11.16 19.91
C PRO A 10 -5.87 11.34 19.02
N ASN A 11 -4.89 10.42 19.10
CA ASN A 11 -3.66 10.42 18.31
C ASN A 11 -3.66 9.26 17.30
N SER A 12 -4.80 9.01 16.65
CA SER A 12 -4.91 7.94 15.64
C SER A 12 -4.14 8.31 14.38
N LEU A 13 -3.33 7.38 13.85
CA LEU A 13 -2.74 7.50 12.51
C LEU A 13 -3.65 6.95 11.41
N TYR A 14 -4.77 6.30 11.78
CA TYR A 14 -5.79 5.92 10.83
C TYR A 14 -6.51 7.17 10.31
N SER A 15 -6.63 7.28 8.99
CA SER A 15 -7.42 8.31 8.34
C SER A 15 -8.44 7.65 7.40
N GLU A 16 -9.72 7.83 7.71
CA GLU A 16 -10.84 7.32 6.93
C GLU A 16 -10.83 7.86 5.50
N ALA A 17 -10.51 9.15 5.33
CA ALA A 17 -10.44 9.80 4.01
C ALA A 17 -9.37 9.20 3.08
N PHE A 18 -8.29 8.64 3.62
CA PHE A 18 -7.27 7.92 2.82
C PHE A 18 -7.60 6.43 2.65
N ALA A 19 -8.42 5.85 3.53
CA ALA A 19 -8.71 4.42 3.56
C ALA A 19 -10.02 4.04 2.84
N THR A 20 -10.93 5.01 2.64
CA THR A 20 -12.21 4.79 1.98
C THR A 20 -12.06 4.50 0.48
N PHE A 21 -13.02 3.76 -0.07
CA PHE A 21 -13.17 3.55 -1.52
C PHE A 21 -14.05 4.63 -2.16
N GLU A 22 -14.65 5.50 -1.35
CA GLU A 22 -15.41 6.64 -1.84
C GLU A 22 -14.49 7.64 -2.54
N LYS A 23 -15.07 8.36 -3.49
CA LYS A 23 -14.32 9.04 -4.55
C LYS A 23 -13.91 10.45 -4.12
N ASP A 24 -12.99 10.53 -3.16
CA ASP A 24 -12.46 11.82 -2.70
C ASP A 24 -10.99 12.02 -3.08
N GLN A 25 -10.68 13.25 -3.47
CA GLN A 25 -9.47 13.73 -4.14
C GLN A 25 -8.16 13.56 -3.33
N VAL A 26 -8.20 12.86 -2.20
CA VAL A 26 -7.12 12.78 -1.21
C VAL A 26 -6.05 11.76 -1.62
N TYR A 27 -6.42 10.73 -2.38
CA TYR A 27 -5.50 9.72 -2.90
C TYR A 27 -5.63 9.50 -4.41
N ASN A 28 -4.54 9.71 -5.14
CA ASN A 28 -4.46 9.39 -6.56
C ASN A 28 -4.01 7.93 -6.77
N GLN A 29 -4.95 7.05 -7.11
CA GLN A 29 -4.68 5.63 -7.35
C GLN A 29 -3.64 5.38 -8.46
N LYS A 30 -3.43 6.31 -9.39
CA LYS A 30 -2.42 6.16 -10.45
C LYS A 30 -1.00 6.10 -9.89
N ASP A 31 -0.75 6.74 -8.74
CA ASP A 31 0.57 6.77 -8.10
C ASP A 31 1.01 5.37 -7.62
N ALA A 32 0.05 4.51 -7.26
CA ALA A 32 0.31 3.11 -6.89
C ALA A 32 1.09 2.35 -7.97
N THR A 33 0.79 2.62 -9.24
CA THR A 33 1.42 1.92 -10.37
C THR A 33 2.92 2.18 -10.41
N GLY A 34 3.34 3.44 -10.20
CA GLY A 34 4.75 3.82 -10.15
C GLY A 34 5.43 3.18 -8.94
N PHE A 35 4.81 3.29 -7.77
CA PHE A 35 5.33 2.72 -6.53
C PHE A 35 5.58 1.21 -6.63
N ILE A 36 4.59 0.44 -7.12
CA ILE A 36 4.69 -1.02 -7.26
C ILE A 36 5.83 -1.40 -8.21
N ARG A 37 5.96 -0.69 -9.35
CA ARG A 37 7.01 -0.95 -10.34
C ARG A 37 8.40 -0.67 -9.78
N LEU A 38 8.58 0.44 -9.07
CA LEU A 38 9.86 0.81 -8.48
C LEU A 38 10.25 -0.15 -7.35
N ASN A 39 9.34 -0.45 -6.43
CA ASN A 39 9.62 -1.36 -5.32
C ASN A 39 9.90 -2.80 -5.82
N GLY A 40 9.23 -3.22 -6.89
CA GLY A 40 9.45 -4.51 -7.53
C GLY A 40 10.67 -4.58 -8.45
N LEU A 41 11.32 -3.47 -8.76
CA LEU A 41 12.39 -3.40 -9.76
C LEU A 41 13.56 -4.34 -9.42
N ARG A 42 14.01 -4.34 -8.15
CA ARG A 42 15.12 -5.21 -7.70
C ARG A 42 14.82 -6.69 -7.89
N LEU A 43 13.57 -7.11 -7.70
CA LEU A 43 13.15 -8.50 -7.84
C LEU A 43 13.15 -8.92 -9.31
N ARG A 44 12.69 -8.03 -10.19
CA ARG A 44 12.74 -8.24 -11.65
C ARG A 44 14.17 -8.39 -12.14
N ILE A 45 15.09 -7.52 -11.70
CA ILE A 45 16.51 -7.58 -12.05
C ILE A 45 17.12 -8.90 -11.57
N GLN A 46 16.89 -9.29 -10.32
CA GLN A 46 17.39 -10.56 -9.79
C GLN A 46 16.90 -11.75 -10.61
N ASN A 47 15.63 -11.76 -11.00
CA ASN A 47 15.07 -12.82 -11.85
C ASN A 47 15.75 -12.87 -13.23
N VAL A 48 15.97 -11.71 -13.86
CA VAL A 48 16.67 -11.62 -15.15
C VAL A 48 18.11 -12.14 -15.04
N LEU A 49 18.83 -11.81 -13.97
CA LEU A 49 20.20 -12.28 -13.76
C LEU A 49 20.28 -13.79 -13.49
N LYS A 50 19.32 -14.36 -12.75
CA LYS A 50 19.27 -15.80 -12.45
C LYS A 50 18.90 -16.64 -13.67
N ASN A 51 18.05 -16.13 -14.54
CA ASN A 51 17.59 -16.83 -15.75
C ASN A 51 18.41 -16.47 -16.99
N LYS A 52 19.56 -15.81 -16.81
CA LYS A 52 20.49 -15.54 -17.91
C LYS A 52 21.14 -16.88 -18.32
N PRO A 53 21.13 -17.26 -19.61
CA PRO A 53 21.76 -18.48 -20.08
C PRO A 53 23.28 -18.47 -19.88
#